data_AF-A0A5N4A1W5-F1
#
_entry.id   AF-A0A5N4A1W5-F1
#
_cell.length_a   1.000
_cell.length_b   1.000
_cell.length_c   1.000
_cell.angle_alpha   90.00
_cell.angle_beta   90.00
_cell.angle_gamma   90.00
#
_symmetry.space_group_name_H-M   'P 1'
#
loop_
_entity.id
_entity.type
_entity.pdbx_description
1 polymer ?
#
loop_
_entity_poly.entity_id
_entity_poly.type
_entity_poly.pdbx_seq_one_letter_code
_entity_poly.pdbx_strand_id
1 'polypeptide(L)'
;MYFKVILLTVTLFLYCVPSSDALSCLVCNSNSTDCVSGKNLVDKLCVGDELADKACISYLSPGRVVVRSCHITSGIPEVCSALIETYPTNKRCKTCIDDKCNNFDYSDIH
;
A
#
# COMPACT_ATOMS: atom_id res chain seq x y z
N MET A 1 -42.29 -17.90 -33.22
CA MET A 1 -40.96 -18.35 -32.74
C MET A 1 -40.13 -17.11 -32.36
N TYR A 2 -40.20 -16.67 -31.09
CA TYR A 2 -39.53 -15.45 -30.58
C TYR A 2 -38.44 -15.76 -29.53
N PHE A 3 -37.85 -16.95 -29.62
CA PHE A 3 -37.02 -17.52 -28.55
C PHE A 3 -35.53 -17.57 -28.92
N LYS A 4 -34.96 -16.50 -29.48
CA LYS A 4 -33.50 -16.44 -29.73
C LYS A 4 -32.82 -15.09 -29.51
N VAL A 5 -33.56 -13.99 -29.31
CA VAL A 5 -32.94 -12.65 -29.20
C VAL A 5 -32.59 -12.26 -27.75
N ILE A 6 -33.22 -12.89 -26.75
CA ILE A 6 -33.01 -12.53 -25.33
C ILE A 6 -31.69 -13.06 -24.78
N LEU A 7 -31.10 -14.10 -25.39
CA LEU A 7 -29.87 -14.73 -24.89
C LEU A 7 -28.59 -13.92 -25.16
N LEU A 8 -28.65 -12.92 -26.04
CA LEU A 8 -27.48 -12.16 -26.50
C LEU A 8 -27.26 -10.85 -25.72
N THR A 9 -28.30 -10.34 -25.06
CA THR A 9 -28.24 -9.06 -24.33
C THR A 9 -27.79 -9.20 -22.87
N VAL A 10 -27.78 -10.42 -22.32
CA VAL A 10 -27.38 -10.65 -20.91
C VAL A 10 -25.88 -10.94 -20.77
N THR A 11 -25.18 -11.24 -21.86
CA THR A 11 -23.75 -11.60 -21.83
C THR A 11 -22.80 -10.41 -21.96
N LEU A 12 -23.30 -9.18 -22.19
CA LEU A 12 -22.44 -7.99 -22.35
C LEU A 12 -22.16 -7.21 -21.06
N PHE A 13 -22.77 -7.59 -19.93
CA PHE A 13 -22.62 -6.88 -18.64
C PHE A 13 -21.77 -7.62 -17.60
N LEU A 14 -21.05 -8.70 -17.97
CA LEU A 14 -20.38 -9.59 -17.02
C LEU A 14 -18.86 -9.44 -16.90
N TYR A 15 -18.23 -8.48 -17.57
CA TYR A 15 -16.75 -8.35 -17.52
C TYR A 15 -16.23 -6.93 -17.25
N CYS A 16 -16.96 -6.12 -16.49
CA CYS A 16 -16.31 -5.14 -15.62
C CYS A 16 -16.14 -5.78 -14.24
N VAL A 17 -15.30 -6.80 -14.16
CA VAL A 17 -14.70 -7.15 -12.87
C VAL A 17 -13.64 -6.07 -12.66
N PRO A 18 -13.80 -5.10 -11.73
CA PRO A 18 -12.65 -4.28 -11.35
C PRO A 18 -11.60 -5.27 -10.84
N SER A 19 -10.43 -5.30 -11.49
CA SER A 19 -9.32 -6.15 -11.06
C SER A 19 -9.10 -5.91 -9.56
N SER A 20 -9.35 -6.94 -8.75
CA SER A 20 -9.55 -6.82 -7.30
C SER A 20 -8.26 -6.62 -6.51
N ASP A 21 -7.17 -6.26 -7.16
CA ASP A 21 -5.82 -6.32 -6.58
C ASP A 21 -5.16 -4.94 -6.51
N ALA A 22 -5.97 -3.88 -6.47
CA ALA A 22 -5.48 -2.53 -6.33
C ALA A 22 -5.22 -2.20 -4.85
N LEU A 23 -4.07 -2.65 -4.33
CA LEU A 23 -3.60 -2.30 -2.99
C LEU A 23 -3.60 -0.77 -2.79
N SER A 24 -4.20 -0.27 -1.71
CA SER A 24 -4.13 1.13 -1.28
C SER A 24 -3.32 1.26 0.00
N CYS A 25 -2.40 2.21 0.07
CA CYS A 25 -1.56 2.45 1.25
C CYS A 25 -1.74 3.86 1.79
N LEU A 26 -1.53 4.05 3.09
CA LEU A 26 -1.42 5.38 3.67
C LEU A 26 -0.12 6.04 3.20
N VAL A 27 -0.18 7.34 2.88
CA VAL A 27 0.97 8.08 2.39
C VAL A 27 1.23 9.32 3.23
N CYS A 28 2.46 9.45 3.72
CA CYS A 28 2.96 10.66 4.34
C CYS A 28 4.49 10.68 4.38
N ASN A 29 5.07 11.87 4.49
CA ASN A 29 6.49 12.08 4.73
C ASN A 29 6.64 13.33 5.61
N SER A 30 6.49 13.14 6.92
CA SER A 30 6.35 14.24 7.87
C SER A 30 6.58 13.78 9.31
N ASN A 31 6.82 14.73 10.22
CA ASN A 31 6.81 14.54 11.68
C ASN A 31 5.49 15.01 12.32
N SER A 32 4.46 15.30 11.51
CA SER A 32 3.12 15.66 12.00
C SER A 32 2.49 14.53 12.81
N THR A 33 1.63 14.90 13.76
CA THR A 33 0.92 13.96 14.65
C THR A 33 0.14 12.90 13.87
N ASP A 34 -0.52 13.28 12.77
CA ASP A 34 -1.25 12.36 11.90
C ASP A 34 -0.30 11.35 11.22
N CYS A 35 0.84 11.82 10.70
CA CYS A 35 1.82 10.93 10.06
C CYS A 35 2.51 10.00 11.05
N VAL A 36 2.79 10.46 12.26
CA VAL A 36 3.37 9.66 13.35
C VAL A 36 2.39 8.59 13.84
N SER A 37 1.13 8.97 14.09
CA SER A 37 0.09 8.06 14.59
C SER A 37 -0.53 7.15 13.52
N GLY A 38 -0.37 7.50 12.24
CA GLY A 38 -0.98 6.78 11.13
C GLY A 38 -2.47 7.03 10.97
N LYS A 39 -3.01 8.07 11.62
CA LYS A 39 -4.43 8.42 11.62
C LYS A 39 -4.69 9.63 10.73
N ASN A 40 -5.91 9.73 10.20
CA ASN A 40 -6.36 10.85 9.33
C ASN A 40 -5.49 11.08 8.08
N LEU A 41 -4.73 10.07 7.66
CA LEU A 41 -3.91 10.15 6.47
C LEU A 41 -4.72 9.83 5.23
N VAL A 42 -4.35 10.48 4.13
CA VAL A 42 -4.86 10.16 2.81
C VAL A 42 -4.25 8.83 2.36
N ASP A 43 -5.09 7.95 1.83
CA ASP A 43 -4.64 6.74 1.18
C ASP A 43 -4.42 6.97 -0.32
N LYS A 44 -3.51 6.20 -0.89
CA LYS A 44 -3.19 6.25 -2.31
C LYS A 44 -3.15 4.82 -2.86
N LEU A 45 -3.85 4.63 -3.97
CA LEU A 45 -3.76 3.42 -4.77
C LEU A 45 -2.31 3.21 -5.24
N CYS A 46 -1.80 2.00 -5.03
CA CYS A 46 -0.49 1.58 -5.48
C CYS A 46 -0.54 1.26 -6.97
N VAL A 47 -0.19 2.25 -7.78
CA VAL A 47 -0.07 2.12 -9.23
C VAL A 47 1.30 1.54 -9.57
N GLY A 48 1.29 0.44 -10.32
CA GLY A 48 2.48 -0.30 -10.75
C GLY A 48 2.07 -1.41 -11.71
N ASP A 49 3.06 -2.10 -12.30
CA ASP A 49 2.83 -3.27 -13.15
C ASP A 49 1.88 -4.26 -12.46
N GLU A 50 0.92 -4.81 -13.20
CA GLU A 50 -0.04 -5.78 -12.66
C GLU A 50 0.64 -7.09 -12.23
N LEU A 51 1.82 -7.37 -12.80
CA LEU A 51 2.60 -8.58 -12.51
C LEU A 51 3.57 -8.40 -11.33
N ALA A 52 3.72 -7.19 -10.80
CA ALA A 52 4.63 -6.92 -9.69
C ALA A 52 3.86 -6.93 -8.36
N ASP A 53 4.41 -7.63 -7.37
CA ASP A 53 3.85 -7.60 -6.01
C ASP A 53 3.90 -6.17 -5.47
N LYS A 54 2.87 -5.79 -4.72
CA LYS A 54 2.77 -4.45 -4.11
C LYS A 54 2.70 -4.62 -2.61
N ALA A 55 3.31 -3.68 -1.90
CA ALA A 55 3.20 -3.58 -0.45
C ALA A 55 3.10 -2.15 0.03
N CYS A 56 2.53 -2.01 1.22
CA CYS A 56 2.64 -0.81 2.01
C CYS A 56 3.89 -0.88 2.88
N ILE A 57 4.62 0.23 2.94
CA ILE A 57 5.76 0.39 3.82
C ILE A 57 5.55 1.58 4.75
N SER A 58 6.05 1.47 5.97
CA SER A 58 6.22 2.59 6.89
C SER A 58 7.56 2.47 7.62
N TYR A 59 8.27 3.58 7.75
CA TYR A 59 9.50 3.62 8.53
C TYR A 59 9.76 4.99 9.14
N LEU A 60 10.59 4.99 10.18
CA LEU A 60 11.14 6.21 10.75
C LEU A 60 12.48 6.53 10.08
N SER A 61 12.55 7.67 9.40
CA SER A 61 13.74 8.25 8.78
C SER A 61 14.55 9.08 9.80
N PRO A 62 15.83 9.39 9.54
CA PRO A 62 16.59 10.32 10.38
C PRO A 62 15.85 11.65 10.59
N GLY A 63 15.96 12.22 11.79
CA GLY A 63 15.24 13.46 12.15
C GLY A 63 13.79 13.26 12.61
N ARG A 64 13.40 12.04 13.00
CA ARG A 64 12.06 11.69 13.50
C ARG A 64 10.95 11.93 12.47
N VAL A 65 11.27 11.81 11.19
CA VAL A 65 10.31 11.91 10.09
C VAL A 65 9.76 10.53 9.81
N VAL A 66 8.44 10.37 9.86
CA VAL A 66 7.79 9.13 9.47
C VAL A 66 7.50 9.18 7.98
N VAL A 67 7.85 8.10 7.29
CA VAL A 67 7.57 7.91 5.87
C VAL A 67 6.62 6.73 5.73
N ARG A 68 5.54 6.92 4.99
CA ARG A 68 4.56 5.90 4.62
C ARG A 68 4.33 5.97 3.12
N SER A 69 4.39 4.85 2.43
CA SER A 69 4.18 4.83 0.98
C SER A 69 3.78 3.45 0.46
N CYS A 70 3.35 3.42 -0.79
CA CYS A 70 3.39 2.21 -1.60
C CYS A 70 4.83 1.84 -1.94
N HIS A 71 5.08 0.56 -2.12
CA HIS A 71 6.31 0.03 -2.66
C HIS A 71 5.97 -1.12 -3.61
N ILE A 72 6.68 -1.18 -4.73
CA ILE A 72 6.58 -2.27 -5.70
C ILE A 72 7.72 -3.22 -5.40
N THR A 73 7.42 -4.49 -5.29
CA THR A 73 8.34 -5.54 -4.90
C THR A 73 8.29 -6.66 -5.93
N SER A 74 9.44 -7.19 -6.32
CA SER A 74 9.52 -8.36 -7.19
C SER A 74 9.52 -9.67 -6.36
N GLY A 75 8.73 -9.71 -5.29
CA GLY A 75 8.85 -10.64 -4.16
C GLY A 75 9.21 -9.92 -2.85
N ILE A 76 8.50 -10.23 -1.75
CA ILE A 76 8.65 -9.61 -0.41
C ILE A 76 9.16 -10.67 0.57
N PRO A 77 10.12 -10.41 1.50
CA PRO A 77 10.40 -9.13 2.18
C PRO A 77 11.89 -8.75 2.28
N GLU A 78 12.34 -7.74 1.52
CA GLU A 78 13.69 -7.18 1.73
C GLU A 78 13.77 -5.65 1.76
N VAL A 79 12.67 -4.92 1.52
CA VAL A 79 12.73 -3.44 1.48
C VAL A 79 13.17 -2.87 2.83
N CYS A 80 12.63 -3.39 3.92
CA CYS A 80 13.07 -2.99 5.26
C CYS A 80 14.48 -3.47 5.57
N SER A 81 14.87 -4.67 5.13
CA SER A 81 16.23 -5.18 5.31
C SER A 81 17.25 -4.28 4.61
N ALA A 82 17.02 -3.94 3.33
CA ALA A 82 17.85 -3.03 2.54
C ALA A 82 17.88 -1.61 3.13
N LEU A 83 16.74 -1.11 3.62
CA LEU A 83 16.69 0.19 4.30
C LEU A 83 17.46 0.20 5.61
N ILE A 84 17.41 -0.89 6.38
CA ILE A 84 18.15 -1.03 7.64
C ILE A 84 19.66 -1.18 7.38
N GLU A 85 20.07 -1.91 6.35
CA GLU A 85 21.47 -2.02 5.95
C GLU A 85 22.04 -0.67 5.50
N THR A 86 21.28 0.07 4.70
CA THR A 86 21.70 1.39 4.20
C THR A 86 21.67 2.45 5.31
N TYR A 87 20.66 2.38 6.19
CA TYR A 87 20.42 3.35 7.26
C TYR A 87 20.17 2.59 8.57
N PRO A 88 21.21 2.19 9.32
CA PRO A 88 21.06 1.39 10.55
C PRO A 88 20.33 2.11 11.69
N THR A 89 20.10 3.42 11.55
CA THR A 89 19.22 4.21 12.42
C THR A 89 17.74 3.91 12.21
N ASN A 90 17.36 3.38 11.04
CA ASN A 90 15.97 3.07 10.66
C ASN A 90 15.53 1.71 11.21
N LYS A 91 15.79 1.45 12.50
CA LYS A 91 15.47 0.17 13.18
C LYS A 91 13.98 -0.15 13.24
N ARG A 92 13.12 0.80 12.86
CA ARG A 92 11.65 0.66 12.87
C ARG A 92 11.11 0.84 11.46
N CYS A 93 11.36 -0.14 10.62
CA CYS A 93 10.73 -0.28 9.30
C CYS A 93 9.73 -1.45 9.35
N LYS A 94 8.56 -1.27 8.73
CA LYS A 94 7.53 -2.30 8.62
C LYS A 94 6.97 -2.31 7.20
N THR A 95 6.74 -3.51 6.68
CA THR A 95 6.09 -3.78 5.39
C THR A 95 4.89 -4.69 5.60
N CYS A 96 3.85 -4.51 4.80
CA CYS A 96 2.65 -5.34 4.83
C CYS A 96 1.92 -5.27 3.48
N ILE A 97 1.03 -6.23 3.21
CA ILE A 97 0.42 -6.46 1.89
C ILE A 97 -1.09 -6.23 1.84
N ASP A 98 -1.69 -5.83 2.96
CA ASP A 98 -3.12 -5.54 3.05
C ASP A 98 -3.40 -4.04 2.88
N ASP A 99 -4.63 -3.69 2.51
CA ASP A 99 -5.03 -2.29 2.36
C ASP A 99 -4.82 -1.48 3.64
N LYS A 100 -4.08 -0.36 3.51
CA LYS A 100 -3.82 0.63 4.56
C LYS A 100 -3.19 0.04 5.82
N CYS A 101 -2.57 -1.14 5.71
CA CYS A 101 -1.96 -1.85 6.82
C CYS A 101 -0.76 -1.12 7.43
N ASN A 102 -0.18 -0.16 6.70
CA ASN A 102 0.94 0.64 7.16
C ASN A 102 0.50 1.79 8.07
N ASN A 103 -0.42 1.56 9.01
CA ASN A 103 -1.00 2.53 9.96
C ASN A 103 -0.35 2.50 11.36
N PHE A 104 0.83 1.89 11.48
CA PHE A 104 1.54 1.73 12.76
C PHE A 104 1.81 3.05 13.47
N ASP A 105 1.68 3.08 14.79
CA ASP A 105 2.00 4.24 15.61
C ASP A 105 3.52 4.31 15.89
N TYR A 106 4.08 5.50 15.76
CA TYR A 106 5.47 5.84 16.06
C TYR A 106 5.58 6.84 17.22
N SER A 107 4.51 7.11 17.96
CA SER A 107 4.50 8.03 19.12
C SER A 107 5.46 7.63 20.24
N ASP A 108 5.72 6.33 20.39
CA ASP A 108 6.47 5.76 21.51
C ASP A 108 8.01 5.96 21.39
N ILE A 109 8.44 6.92 20.58
CA ILE A 109 9.85 7.27 20.39
C ILE A 109 10.17 8.44 21.31
N HIS A 110 10.50 8.11 22.56
CA HIS A 110 11.14 9.03 23.50
C HIS A 110 12.66 9.03 23.27
#